data_AF-A0AAE0GIH3-F1
#
_entry.id   AF-A0AAE0GIH3-F1
#
_cell.length_a   1.000
_cell.length_b   1.000
_cell.length_c   1.000
_cell.angle_alpha   90.00
_cell.angle_beta   90.00
_cell.angle_gamma   90.00
#
_symmetry.space_group_name_H-M   'P 1'
#
loop_
_entity.id
_entity.type
_entity.pdbx_description
1 polymer ?
#
loop_
_entity_poly.entity_id
_entity_poly.type
_entity_poly.pdbx_seq_one_letter_code
_entity_poly.pdbx_strand_id
1 'polypeptide(L)'
;MLKLVCCFYIYIRWKHSETDSNGAHWERSPHIRGNALKSFSRLCSPNKTVWIHLVDAMVDRAQSNLQSQSLQFREQGNTEYKGARRFTASALRVPRLWKALDLYTKALSTAQDKLELALAYKNIAAVEISLFYEQEDEERKQDMVLKSCRASSRAIVHGSGVCYEDWKRDMEKRLSERLQLATSYSSPSFLRRVFNEVSQKQLLSPAQLELANSCFQQAVVHQSKSTDMFQGFEEFEKENHVKAISLLNECMFFVHEANSGNADRQTAEKKEELSSLCFLHLCISEARIQCGIADRQLHQALLGEEDMNIDGVWTAVDTYRHAITLIKDQDLELEAIVLTKLGQLYEDVLKMPEIGLRCYRTALDLVFSMHPRVFDSCSWYKHLRQRLHSFQEKVELEEECKKAQEKAPWLKELEKELESLKKSSETSWQQLLKTCYASFPPKNPKHRLTTEPLTADNGKGALRTAIVHYHPDKQSTHGRKWQVLCEEITILLNSKYAAFK
;
A
#
# COMPACT_ATOMS: atom_id res chain seq x y z
N MET A 1 33.94 7.00 -66.03
CA MET A 1 32.75 6.80 -65.19
C MET A 1 33.08 6.69 -63.69
N LEU A 2 33.86 5.72 -63.22
CA LEU A 2 34.17 5.55 -61.78
C LEU A 2 34.71 6.82 -61.09
N LYS A 3 35.65 7.54 -61.72
CA LYS A 3 36.23 8.78 -61.15
C LYS A 3 35.22 9.92 -61.01
N LEU A 4 34.21 9.98 -61.89
CA LEU A 4 33.12 10.97 -61.84
C LEU A 4 32.09 10.62 -60.76
N VAL A 5 31.80 9.33 -60.57
CA VAL A 5 30.98 8.83 -59.45
C VAL A 5 31.64 9.14 -58.11
N CYS A 6 32.97 9.00 -58.00
CA CYS A 6 33.70 9.38 -56.79
C CYS A 6 33.62 10.89 -56.50
N CYS A 7 33.77 11.76 -57.51
CA CYS A 7 33.67 13.21 -57.31
C CYS A 7 32.24 13.64 -56.91
N PHE A 8 31.22 13.02 -57.50
CA PHE A 8 29.81 13.29 -57.16
C PHE A 8 29.46 12.78 -55.75
N TYR A 9 29.99 11.61 -55.36
CA TYR A 9 29.87 11.06 -54.01
C TYR A 9 30.55 11.95 -52.96
N ILE A 10 31.74 12.50 -53.26
CA ILE A 10 32.46 13.42 -52.38
C ILE A 10 31.69 14.74 -52.21
N TYR A 11 31.09 15.27 -53.28
CA TYR A 11 30.28 16.49 -53.23
C TYR A 11 28.99 16.30 -52.40
N ILE A 12 28.29 15.18 -52.57
CA ILE A 12 27.10 14.84 -51.78
C ILE A 12 27.47 14.65 -50.29
N ARG A 13 28.58 13.96 -49.99
CA ARG A 13 29.06 13.81 -48.60
C ARG A 13 29.45 15.14 -47.97
N TRP A 14 30.12 16.02 -48.72
CA TRP A 14 30.49 17.35 -48.25
C TRP A 14 29.25 18.18 -47.90
N LYS A 15 28.22 18.19 -48.77
CA LYS A 15 26.98 18.93 -48.51
C LYS A 15 26.15 18.35 -47.35
N HIS A 16 26.19 17.03 -47.14
CA HIS A 16 25.56 16.40 -45.99
C HIS A 16 26.30 16.71 -44.67
N SER A 17 27.63 16.83 -44.69
CA SER A 17 28.41 17.18 -43.48
C SER A 17 28.14 18.60 -42.95
N GLU A 18 27.63 19.53 -43.77
CA GLU A 18 27.15 20.84 -43.31
C GLU A 18 25.77 20.78 -42.63
N THR A 19 25.04 19.66 -42.76
CA THR A 19 23.68 19.51 -42.22
C THR A 19 23.56 18.47 -41.10
N ASP A 20 24.58 17.63 -40.89
CA ASP A 20 24.66 16.67 -39.79
C ASP A 20 25.33 17.26 -38.55
N SER A 21 24.66 17.10 -37.40
CA SER A 21 24.94 17.75 -36.13
C SER A 21 26.00 17.08 -35.26
N ASN A 22 27.01 16.40 -35.84
CA ASN A 22 28.12 15.86 -35.07
C ASN A 22 29.42 16.54 -35.47
N GLY A 23 29.95 17.35 -34.55
CA GLY A 23 31.17 18.12 -34.75
C GLY A 23 32.36 17.24 -35.15
N ALA A 24 32.91 17.50 -36.34
CA ALA A 24 34.26 17.10 -36.71
C ALA A 24 34.86 18.23 -37.57
N HIS A 25 35.97 18.80 -37.09
CA HIS A 25 36.77 19.81 -37.75
C HIS A 25 37.26 19.35 -39.13
N TRP A 26 36.66 19.87 -40.20
CA TRP A 26 37.26 19.89 -41.54
C TRP A 26 37.13 21.28 -42.15
N GLU A 27 37.55 22.29 -41.38
CA GLU A 27 37.73 23.62 -41.91
C GLU A 27 39.13 23.77 -42.53
N ARG A 28 39.15 24.26 -43.77
CA ARG A 28 40.27 24.90 -44.51
C ARG A 28 41.24 23.98 -45.26
N SER A 29 40.95 23.74 -46.53
CA SER A 29 42.02 23.69 -47.54
C SER A 29 41.57 24.20 -48.92
N PRO A 30 41.93 25.45 -49.30
CA PRO A 30 41.68 26.03 -50.63
C PRO A 30 42.29 25.20 -51.79
N HIS A 31 43.24 24.31 -51.50
CA HIS A 31 43.92 23.49 -52.51
C HIS A 31 43.06 22.39 -53.13
N ILE A 32 42.06 21.86 -52.41
CA ILE A 32 41.20 20.78 -52.91
C ILE A 32 40.22 21.31 -53.97
N ARG A 33 39.68 22.52 -53.76
CA ARG A 33 38.79 23.20 -54.72
C ARG A 33 39.48 23.52 -56.04
N GLY A 34 40.74 23.97 -55.98
CA GLY A 34 41.54 24.31 -57.17
C GLY A 34 41.93 23.10 -58.02
N ASN A 35 42.22 21.95 -57.40
CA ASN A 35 42.63 20.74 -58.11
C ASN A 35 41.45 19.95 -58.69
N ALA A 36 40.27 19.99 -58.05
CA ALA A 36 39.05 19.39 -58.59
C ALA A 36 38.56 20.09 -59.87
N LEU A 37 38.54 21.43 -59.89
CA LEU A 37 38.14 22.23 -61.06
C LEU A 37 39.13 22.11 -62.22
N LYS A 38 40.45 22.09 -61.95
CA LYS A 38 41.48 21.89 -62.99
C LYS A 38 41.40 20.50 -63.62
N SER A 39 41.12 19.46 -62.84
CA SER A 39 40.96 18.09 -63.32
C SER A 39 39.68 17.91 -64.15
N PHE A 40 38.61 18.63 -63.80
CA PHE A 40 37.34 18.64 -64.53
C PHE A 40 37.47 19.27 -65.93
N SER A 41 38.28 20.33 -66.07
CA SER A 41 38.49 21.02 -67.35
C SER A 41 39.22 20.18 -68.42
N ARG A 42 40.01 19.16 -68.00
CA ARG A 42 40.84 18.34 -68.89
C ARG A 42 40.16 17.08 -69.42
N LEU A 43 38.99 16.69 -68.89
CA LEU A 43 38.35 15.41 -69.18
C LEU A 43 37.14 15.48 -70.13
N CYS A 44 36.81 16.65 -70.70
CA CYS A 44 35.60 16.83 -71.49
C CYS A 44 35.87 17.27 -72.95
N SER A 45 35.59 16.35 -73.89
CA SER A 45 35.34 16.57 -75.33
C SER A 45 34.28 15.53 -75.79
N PRO A 46 33.49 15.74 -76.85
CA PRO A 46 32.90 16.97 -77.38
C PRO A 46 31.37 16.83 -77.23
N ASN A 47 30.87 16.83 -76.00
CA ASN A 47 29.43 16.96 -75.75
C ASN A 47 29.18 17.87 -74.55
N LYS A 48 29.97 18.95 -74.48
CA LYS A 48 29.86 19.98 -73.45
C LYS A 48 28.43 20.50 -73.36
N THR A 49 27.72 20.63 -74.48
CA THR A 49 26.35 21.15 -74.54
C THR A 49 25.35 20.24 -73.81
N VAL A 50 25.43 18.92 -74.00
CA VAL A 50 24.54 17.96 -73.29
C VAL A 50 24.83 17.93 -71.80
N TRP A 51 26.11 17.99 -71.41
CA TRP A 51 26.50 18.04 -70.00
C TRP A 51 26.17 19.38 -69.33
N ILE A 52 26.31 20.49 -70.06
CA ILE A 52 25.90 21.82 -69.60
C ILE A 52 24.37 21.82 -69.41
N HIS A 53 23.58 21.34 -70.37
CA HIS A 53 22.13 21.25 -70.19
C HIS A 53 21.70 20.27 -69.07
N LEU A 54 22.44 19.18 -68.84
CA LEU A 54 22.14 18.26 -67.74
C LEU A 54 22.50 18.88 -66.38
N VAL A 55 23.64 19.57 -66.30
CA VAL A 55 24.08 20.30 -65.11
C VAL A 55 23.18 21.50 -64.85
N ASP A 56 22.80 22.26 -65.87
CA ASP A 56 21.87 23.38 -65.79
C ASP A 56 20.48 22.89 -65.39
N ALA A 57 19.96 21.80 -65.97
CA ALA A 57 18.69 21.21 -65.51
C ALA A 57 18.75 20.67 -64.08
N MET A 58 19.91 20.14 -63.64
CA MET A 58 20.14 19.72 -62.26
C MET A 58 20.30 20.91 -61.31
N VAL A 59 20.90 22.01 -61.77
CA VAL A 59 21.06 23.27 -61.03
C VAL A 59 19.73 24.01 -60.94
N ASP A 60 18.95 24.06 -62.01
CA ASP A 60 17.60 24.63 -62.06
C ASP A 60 16.64 23.84 -61.17
N ARG A 61 16.73 22.50 -61.16
CA ARG A 61 15.95 21.65 -60.23
C ARG A 61 16.43 21.77 -58.79
N ALA A 62 17.72 22.04 -58.57
CA ALA A 62 18.25 22.34 -57.24
C ALA A 62 17.87 23.76 -56.79
N GLN A 63 17.80 24.73 -57.70
CA GLN A 63 17.42 26.13 -57.46
C GLN A 63 15.90 26.29 -57.28
N SER A 64 15.08 25.52 -57.99
CA SER A 64 13.62 25.47 -57.76
C SER A 64 13.30 24.89 -56.39
N ASN A 65 14.09 23.91 -55.91
CA ASN A 65 13.99 23.36 -54.56
C ASN A 65 14.58 24.28 -53.47
N LEU A 66 15.37 25.30 -53.84
CA LEU A 66 15.93 26.29 -52.92
C LEU A 66 14.93 27.41 -52.54
N GLN A 67 13.73 27.43 -53.12
CA GLN A 67 12.75 28.51 -52.93
C GLN A 67 11.31 28.02 -52.65
N SER A 68 11.10 26.76 -52.28
CA SER A 68 9.75 26.35 -51.90
C SER A 68 9.32 27.03 -50.59
N GLN A 69 8.09 27.53 -50.56
CA GLN A 69 7.52 28.11 -49.34
C GLN A 69 7.51 27.10 -48.19
N SER A 70 7.33 25.81 -48.52
CA SER A 70 7.41 24.72 -47.53
C SER A 70 8.79 24.62 -46.87
N LEU A 71 9.88 24.73 -47.63
CA LEU A 71 11.23 24.73 -47.09
C LEU A 71 11.46 25.93 -46.16
N GLN A 72 11.08 27.14 -46.59
CA GLN A 72 11.24 28.36 -45.78
C GLN A 72 10.52 28.26 -44.44
N PHE A 73 9.27 27.79 -44.44
CA PHE A 73 8.52 27.60 -43.19
C PHE A 73 9.13 26.50 -42.31
N ARG A 74 9.66 25.41 -42.88
CA ARG A 74 10.38 24.39 -42.10
C ARG A 74 11.67 24.93 -41.47
N GLU A 75 12.42 25.76 -42.17
CA GLU A 75 13.65 26.37 -41.61
C GLU A 75 13.36 27.35 -40.48
N GLN A 76 12.32 28.18 -40.64
CA GLN A 76 11.82 29.05 -39.58
C GLN A 76 11.34 28.22 -38.38
N GLY A 77 10.55 27.17 -38.62
CA GLY A 77 10.09 26.27 -37.56
C GLY A 77 11.23 25.56 -36.85
N ASN A 78 12.27 25.13 -37.58
CA ASN A 78 13.46 24.49 -37.02
C ASN A 78 14.20 25.46 -36.08
N THR A 79 14.23 26.75 -36.43
CA THR A 79 14.84 27.80 -35.60
C THR A 79 14.10 27.96 -34.28
N GLU A 80 12.76 28.01 -34.31
CA GLU A 80 11.94 28.07 -33.10
C GLU A 80 12.04 26.79 -32.26
N TYR A 81 12.01 25.62 -32.90
CA TYR A 81 12.13 24.32 -32.23
C TYR A 81 13.49 24.15 -31.54
N LYS A 82 14.59 24.50 -32.22
CA LYS A 82 15.93 24.50 -31.61
C LYS A 82 16.05 25.56 -30.52
N GLY A 83 15.41 26.72 -30.71
CA GLY A 83 15.32 27.78 -29.72
C GLY A 83 14.63 27.32 -28.43
N ALA A 84 13.55 26.55 -28.53
CA ALA A 84 12.86 25.98 -27.38
C ALA A 84 13.79 25.10 -26.52
N ARG A 85 14.67 24.31 -27.15
CA ARG A 85 15.62 23.44 -26.43
C ARG A 85 16.70 24.19 -25.62
N ARG A 86 16.87 25.50 -25.83
CA ARG A 86 17.83 26.32 -25.09
C ARG A 86 17.31 26.76 -23.72
N PHE A 87 16.01 26.62 -23.48
CA PHE A 87 15.38 26.99 -22.21
C PHE A 87 15.10 25.75 -21.38
N THR A 88 15.27 25.85 -20.06
CA THR A 88 14.90 24.79 -19.10
C THR A 88 13.45 24.95 -18.63
N ALA A 89 12.96 26.19 -18.49
CA ALA A 89 11.62 26.49 -18.00
C ALA A 89 10.52 26.28 -19.06
N SER A 90 9.49 25.48 -18.72
CA SER A 90 8.35 25.17 -19.60
C SER A 90 7.64 26.41 -20.16
N ALA A 91 7.46 27.45 -19.32
CA ALA A 91 6.82 28.71 -19.71
C ALA A 91 7.47 29.41 -20.92
N LEU A 92 8.78 29.18 -21.15
CA LEU A 92 9.51 29.73 -22.31
C LEU A 92 9.58 28.73 -23.48
N ARG A 93 9.49 27.43 -23.20
CA ARG A 93 9.55 26.36 -24.20
C ARG A 93 8.22 26.24 -24.95
N VAL A 94 7.11 26.16 -24.23
CA VAL A 94 5.78 25.89 -24.79
C VAL A 94 5.37 26.89 -25.88
N PRO A 95 5.48 28.23 -25.69
CA PRO A 95 5.11 29.18 -26.74
C PRO A 95 5.93 29.02 -28.02
N ARG A 96 7.22 28.69 -27.89
CA ARG A 96 8.11 28.45 -29.05
C ARG A 96 7.77 27.15 -29.76
N LEU A 97 7.43 26.10 -29.02
CA LEU A 97 6.98 24.83 -29.60
C LEU A 97 5.67 25.02 -30.39
N TRP A 98 4.69 25.75 -29.85
CA TRP A 98 3.46 26.09 -30.59
C TRP A 98 3.73 26.91 -31.84
N LYS A 99 4.64 27.89 -31.76
CA LYS A 99 5.06 28.66 -32.94
C LYS A 99 5.75 27.78 -34.00
N ALA A 100 6.59 26.85 -33.58
CA ALA A 100 7.20 25.87 -34.50
C ALA A 100 6.14 24.98 -35.15
N LEU A 101 5.13 24.54 -34.39
CA LEU A 101 4.02 23.74 -34.92
C LEU A 101 3.19 24.48 -35.96
N ASP A 102 2.86 25.76 -35.73
CA ASP A 102 2.15 26.61 -36.70
C ASP A 102 2.96 26.74 -38.00
N LEU A 103 4.27 26.99 -37.89
CA LEU A 103 5.16 27.06 -39.04
C LEU A 103 5.24 25.73 -39.81
N TYR A 104 5.34 24.60 -39.13
CA TYR A 104 5.33 23.30 -39.81
C TYR A 104 3.97 22.95 -40.44
N THR A 105 2.88 23.44 -39.86
CA THR A 105 1.53 23.28 -40.44
C THR A 105 1.40 24.12 -41.72
N LYS A 106 1.93 25.35 -41.73
CA LYS A 106 2.04 26.18 -42.94
C LYS A 106 2.95 25.55 -43.99
N ALA A 107 4.05 24.93 -43.57
CA ALA A 107 4.92 24.18 -44.47
C ALA A 107 4.20 22.98 -45.11
N LEU A 108 3.34 22.31 -44.34
CA LEU A 108 2.54 21.20 -44.84
C LEU A 108 1.52 21.67 -45.88
N SER A 109 0.84 22.79 -45.65
CA SER A 109 -0.16 23.33 -46.60
C SER A 109 0.47 23.89 -47.89
N THR A 110 1.76 24.18 -47.89
CA THR A 110 2.50 24.72 -49.04
C THR A 110 3.42 23.70 -49.71
N ALA A 111 3.39 22.44 -49.24
CA ALA A 111 4.20 21.36 -49.79
C ALA A 111 3.74 20.99 -51.21
N GLN A 112 4.68 20.94 -52.15
CA GLN A 112 4.39 20.71 -53.58
C GLN A 112 4.62 19.27 -54.00
N ASP A 113 5.40 18.51 -53.24
CA ASP A 113 5.72 17.13 -53.55
C ASP A 113 5.67 16.20 -52.32
N LYS A 114 5.85 14.91 -52.57
CA LYS A 114 5.86 13.87 -51.54
C LYS A 114 7.01 14.03 -50.53
N LEU A 115 8.17 14.53 -50.96
CA LEU A 115 9.32 14.72 -50.09
C LEU A 115 9.05 15.84 -49.07
N GLU A 116 8.48 16.96 -49.53
CA GLU A 116 8.11 18.09 -48.68
C GLU A 116 7.02 17.71 -47.69
N LEU A 117 6.00 16.97 -48.14
CA LEU A 117 4.98 16.40 -47.25
C LEU A 117 5.62 15.52 -46.17
N ALA A 118 6.51 14.61 -46.55
CA ALA A 118 7.19 13.71 -45.62
C ALA A 118 7.99 14.47 -44.55
N LEU A 119 8.76 15.48 -44.98
CA LEU A 119 9.61 16.27 -44.09
C LEU A 119 8.79 17.22 -43.19
N ALA A 120 7.69 17.79 -43.69
CA ALA A 120 6.78 18.60 -42.87
C ALA A 120 6.12 17.75 -41.78
N TYR A 121 5.58 16.58 -42.14
CA TYR A 121 4.99 15.65 -41.18
C TYR A 121 5.99 15.14 -40.14
N LYS A 122 7.24 14.86 -40.54
CA LYS A 122 8.32 14.51 -39.60
C LYS A 122 8.50 15.59 -38.53
N ASN A 123 8.55 16.84 -38.95
CA ASN A 123 8.76 17.98 -38.06
C ASN A 123 7.56 18.21 -37.13
N ILE A 124 6.33 18.12 -37.66
CA ILE A 124 5.10 18.15 -36.84
C ILE A 124 5.16 17.06 -35.76
N ALA A 125 5.46 15.82 -36.14
CA ALA A 125 5.53 14.71 -35.18
C ALA A 125 6.55 14.96 -34.07
N ALA A 126 7.70 15.58 -34.40
CA ALA A 126 8.74 15.93 -33.44
C ALA A 126 8.35 17.05 -32.48
N VAL A 127 7.54 18.02 -32.91
CA VAL A 127 7.03 19.07 -32.01
C VAL A 127 5.93 18.55 -31.11
N GLU A 128 4.98 17.79 -31.64
CA GLU A 128 3.87 17.22 -30.88
C GLU A 128 4.38 16.36 -29.72
N ILE A 129 5.40 15.52 -29.95
CA ILE A 129 6.03 14.73 -28.87
C ILE A 129 6.78 15.61 -27.85
N SER A 130 7.31 16.76 -28.29
CA SER A 130 7.97 17.69 -27.37
C SER A 130 6.94 18.44 -26.52
N LEU A 131 5.79 18.79 -27.09
CA LEU A 131 4.66 19.39 -26.38
C LEU A 131 4.05 18.43 -25.36
N PHE A 132 3.97 17.13 -25.68
CA PHE A 132 3.56 16.08 -24.74
C PHE A 132 4.31 16.17 -23.40
N TYR A 133 5.64 16.27 -23.44
CA TYR A 133 6.46 16.34 -22.22
C TYR A 133 6.30 17.64 -21.43
N GLU A 134 5.68 18.67 -22.01
CA GLU A 134 5.41 19.93 -21.32
C GLU A 134 3.98 20.03 -20.76
N GLN A 135 3.11 19.04 -21.04
CA GLN A 135 1.74 19.03 -20.51
C GLN A 135 1.70 18.38 -19.12
N GLU A 136 0.92 18.98 -18.22
CA GLU A 136 0.56 18.36 -16.93
C GLU A 136 -0.75 17.56 -17.03
N ASP A 137 -1.68 18.04 -17.86
CA ASP A 137 -3.00 17.43 -18.06
C ASP A 137 -2.93 16.17 -18.94
N GLU A 138 -3.52 15.08 -18.45
CA GLU A 138 -3.47 13.77 -19.12
C GLU A 138 -4.28 13.73 -20.42
N GLU A 139 -5.41 14.43 -20.52
CA GLU A 139 -6.19 14.47 -21.76
C GLU A 139 -5.40 15.19 -22.87
N ARG A 140 -4.74 16.30 -22.55
CA ARG A 140 -3.84 16.99 -23.48
C ARG A 140 -2.64 16.12 -23.86
N LYS A 141 -2.03 15.41 -22.91
CA LYS A 141 -0.94 14.46 -23.21
C LYS A 141 -1.37 13.41 -24.23
N GLN A 142 -2.53 12.81 -24.01
CA GLN A 142 -3.12 11.83 -24.93
C GLN A 142 -3.31 12.45 -26.33
N ASP A 143 -3.91 13.64 -26.43
CA ASP A 143 -4.09 14.30 -27.73
C ASP A 143 -2.74 14.58 -28.46
N MET A 144 -1.71 15.02 -27.74
CA MET A 144 -0.37 15.27 -28.32
C MET A 144 0.28 13.99 -28.85
N VAL A 145 0.21 12.87 -28.11
CA VAL A 145 0.77 11.58 -28.56
C VAL A 145 0.02 11.06 -29.78
N LEU A 146 -1.32 11.15 -29.80
CA LEU A 146 -2.12 10.75 -30.96
C LEU A 146 -1.74 11.54 -32.21
N LYS A 147 -1.64 12.87 -32.10
CA LYS A 147 -1.20 13.75 -33.19
C LYS A 147 0.20 13.41 -33.66
N SER A 148 1.11 13.11 -32.73
CA SER A 148 2.49 12.71 -33.05
C SER A 148 2.54 11.37 -33.81
N CYS A 149 1.82 10.34 -33.34
CA CYS A 149 1.72 9.04 -34.03
C CYS A 149 1.15 9.20 -35.44
N ARG A 150 0.08 10.01 -35.58
CA ARG A 150 -0.56 10.30 -36.87
C ARG A 150 0.39 10.99 -37.84
N ALA A 151 1.08 12.03 -37.39
CA ALA A 151 2.05 12.75 -38.21
C ALA A 151 3.23 11.84 -38.60
N SER A 152 3.72 10.99 -37.69
CA SER A 152 4.80 10.01 -37.98
C SER A 152 4.41 9.02 -39.07
N SER A 153 3.22 8.44 -38.96
CA SER A 153 2.68 7.50 -39.95
C SER A 153 2.59 8.17 -41.33
N ARG A 154 2.05 9.40 -41.39
CA ARG A 154 1.99 10.16 -42.65
C ARG A 154 3.37 10.51 -43.21
N ALA A 155 4.34 10.83 -42.35
CA ALA A 155 5.71 11.09 -42.79
C ALA A 155 6.31 9.87 -43.50
N ILE A 156 6.16 8.68 -42.93
CA ILE A 156 6.65 7.42 -43.52
C ILE A 156 6.01 7.17 -44.88
N VAL A 157 4.69 7.38 -44.98
CA VAL A 157 3.92 7.12 -46.21
C VAL A 157 4.34 8.03 -47.35
N HIS A 158 4.43 9.33 -47.08
CA HIS A 158 4.85 10.29 -48.09
C HIS A 158 6.35 10.13 -48.42
N GLY A 159 7.17 9.69 -47.46
CA GLY A 159 8.59 9.44 -47.67
C GLY A 159 8.89 8.15 -48.41
N SER A 160 7.95 7.20 -48.48
CA SER A 160 8.13 5.90 -49.13
C SER A 160 8.44 6.08 -50.61
N GLY A 161 9.60 5.57 -51.05
CA GLY A 161 10.08 5.66 -52.43
C GLY A 161 10.68 7.02 -52.83
N VAL A 162 10.75 7.99 -51.92
CA VAL A 162 11.35 9.33 -52.18
C VAL A 162 12.48 9.65 -51.20
N CYS A 163 12.37 9.18 -49.96
CA CYS A 163 13.44 9.23 -48.97
C CYS A 163 14.30 7.95 -49.04
N TYR A 164 15.52 8.04 -48.50
CA TYR A 164 16.45 6.90 -48.40
C TYR A 164 16.02 5.92 -47.29
N GLU A 165 16.40 4.65 -47.42
CA GLU A 165 15.97 3.58 -46.50
C GLU A 165 16.37 3.81 -45.03
N ASP A 166 17.52 4.42 -44.75
CA ASP A 166 17.92 4.71 -43.37
C ASP A 166 17.03 5.77 -42.72
N TRP A 167 16.55 6.75 -43.49
CA TRP A 167 15.58 7.74 -43.00
C TRP A 167 14.27 7.07 -42.63
N LYS A 168 13.82 6.15 -43.48
CA LYS A 168 12.60 5.38 -43.24
C LYS A 168 12.75 4.58 -41.95
N ARG A 169 13.84 3.82 -41.80
CA ARG A 169 14.13 3.05 -40.58
C ARG A 169 14.16 3.91 -39.31
N ASP A 170 14.77 5.10 -39.36
CA ASP A 170 14.74 6.05 -38.22
C ASP A 170 13.31 6.51 -37.89
N MET A 171 12.52 6.83 -38.90
CA MET A 171 11.11 7.23 -38.71
C MET A 171 10.24 6.11 -38.17
N GLU A 172 10.45 4.88 -38.65
CA GLU A 172 9.77 3.68 -38.16
C GLU A 172 10.11 3.44 -36.68
N LYS A 173 11.39 3.53 -36.30
CA LYS A 173 11.83 3.45 -34.91
C LYS A 173 11.16 4.49 -34.02
N ARG A 174 11.12 5.76 -34.45
CA ARG A 174 10.46 6.84 -33.70
C ARG A 174 8.95 6.63 -33.56
N LEU A 175 8.29 6.08 -34.58
CA LEU A 175 6.87 5.73 -34.49
C LEU A 175 6.65 4.61 -33.46
N SER A 176 7.51 3.58 -33.45
CA SER A 176 7.46 2.52 -32.44
C SER A 176 7.61 3.07 -31.02
N GLU A 177 8.59 3.95 -30.79
CA GLU A 177 8.80 4.61 -29.49
C GLU A 177 7.55 5.42 -29.07
N ARG A 178 6.89 6.11 -30.01
CA ARG A 178 5.67 6.90 -29.74
C ARG A 178 4.44 6.02 -29.47
N LEU A 179 4.32 4.88 -30.13
CA LEU A 179 3.24 3.91 -29.87
C LEU A 179 3.41 3.27 -28.48
N GLN A 180 4.64 2.96 -28.08
CA GLN A 180 4.95 2.51 -26.72
C GLN A 180 4.67 3.59 -25.68
N LEU A 181 4.92 4.86 -26.01
CA LEU A 181 4.53 5.97 -25.16
C LEU A 181 3.01 6.10 -25.05
N ALA A 182 2.27 5.92 -26.16
CA ALA A 182 0.81 5.91 -26.11
C ALA A 182 0.28 4.84 -25.14
N THR A 183 0.89 3.64 -25.11
CA THR A 183 0.46 2.58 -24.20
C THR A 183 0.65 2.87 -22.72
N SER A 184 1.61 3.72 -22.36
CA SER A 184 1.89 4.03 -20.95
C SER A 184 0.96 5.09 -20.36
N TYR A 185 0.22 5.84 -21.18
CA TYR A 185 -0.55 7.01 -20.73
C TYR A 185 -2.02 6.97 -21.15
N SER A 186 -2.55 5.82 -21.56
CA SER A 186 -3.84 5.81 -22.24
C SER A 186 -4.74 4.62 -21.98
N SER A 187 -6.04 4.90 -22.03
CA SER A 187 -7.07 3.86 -22.00
C SER A 187 -7.04 3.04 -23.30
N PRO A 188 -7.49 1.78 -23.25
CA PRO A 188 -7.78 0.97 -24.43
C PRO A 188 -8.69 1.65 -25.46
N SER A 189 -9.67 2.46 -25.05
CA SER A 189 -10.48 3.23 -26.01
C SER A 189 -9.66 4.27 -26.78
N PHE A 190 -8.75 4.95 -26.10
CA PHE A 190 -7.80 5.86 -26.74
C PHE A 190 -6.81 5.10 -27.63
N LEU A 191 -6.25 3.98 -27.17
CA LEU A 191 -5.32 3.18 -27.98
C LEU A 191 -6.00 2.57 -29.20
N ARG A 192 -7.27 2.20 -29.09
CA ARG A 192 -8.07 1.79 -30.25
C ARG A 192 -8.26 2.95 -31.23
N ARG A 193 -8.41 4.18 -30.75
CA ARG A 193 -8.45 5.38 -31.60
C ARG A 193 -7.10 5.64 -32.27
N VAL A 194 -5.99 5.54 -31.54
CA VAL A 194 -4.62 5.61 -32.10
C VAL A 194 -4.43 4.55 -33.16
N PHE A 195 -4.78 3.30 -32.85
CA PHE A 195 -4.68 2.18 -33.77
C PHE A 195 -5.55 2.42 -35.00
N ASN A 196 -6.81 2.79 -34.85
CA ASN A 196 -7.69 3.07 -35.99
C ASN A 196 -7.12 4.19 -36.87
N GLU A 197 -6.64 5.30 -36.30
CA GLU A 197 -6.07 6.42 -37.08
C GLU A 197 -4.76 6.05 -37.79
N VAL A 198 -3.96 5.17 -37.20
CA VAL A 198 -2.68 4.73 -37.78
C VAL A 198 -2.90 3.59 -38.81
N SER A 199 -3.89 2.71 -38.57
CA SER A 199 -4.17 1.49 -39.34
C SER A 199 -5.15 1.68 -40.49
N GLN A 200 -6.11 2.62 -40.42
CA GLN A 200 -7.21 2.82 -41.40
C GLN A 200 -6.77 3.13 -42.83
N LYS A 201 -5.46 3.28 -43.10
CA LYS A 201 -4.96 3.69 -44.41
C LYS A 201 -3.85 2.79 -44.98
N GLN A 202 -3.66 1.56 -44.47
CA GLN A 202 -2.57 0.65 -44.91
C GLN A 202 -1.17 1.29 -44.83
N LEU A 203 -0.95 2.16 -43.84
CA LEU A 203 0.24 3.01 -43.74
C LEU A 203 1.39 2.37 -42.97
N LEU A 204 1.12 1.26 -42.29
CA LEU A 204 2.07 0.50 -41.49
C LEU A 204 2.55 -0.72 -42.28
N SER A 205 3.84 -1.02 -42.17
CA SER A 205 4.35 -2.33 -42.57
C SER A 205 3.72 -3.44 -41.69
N PRO A 206 3.69 -4.70 -42.15
CA PRO A 206 3.16 -5.81 -41.35
C PRO A 206 3.76 -5.89 -39.94
N ALA A 207 5.07 -5.68 -39.80
CA ALA A 207 5.77 -5.67 -38.51
C ALA A 207 5.31 -4.53 -37.57
N GLN A 208 4.96 -3.37 -38.13
CA GLN A 208 4.46 -2.24 -37.34
C GLN A 208 3.02 -2.43 -36.90
N LEU A 209 2.20 -3.03 -37.77
CA LEU A 209 0.84 -3.40 -37.41
C LEU A 209 0.85 -4.44 -36.28
N GLU A 210 1.76 -5.40 -36.35
CA GLU A 210 1.99 -6.40 -35.30
C GLU A 210 2.44 -5.76 -33.99
N LEU A 211 3.41 -4.84 -34.01
CA LEU A 211 3.85 -4.11 -32.82
C LEU A 211 2.71 -3.27 -32.22
N ALA A 212 1.98 -2.51 -33.05
CA ALA A 212 0.86 -1.69 -32.59
C ALA A 212 -0.27 -2.55 -31.98
N ASN A 213 -0.55 -3.71 -32.58
CA ASN A 213 -1.48 -4.70 -32.03
C ASN A 213 -0.98 -5.24 -30.69
N SER A 214 0.30 -5.62 -30.60
CA SER A 214 0.90 -6.12 -29.35
C SER A 214 0.78 -5.10 -28.22
N CYS A 215 1.15 -3.84 -28.49
CA CYS A 215 0.99 -2.71 -27.58
C CYS A 215 -0.47 -2.50 -27.15
N PHE A 216 -1.42 -2.55 -28.09
CA PHE A 216 -2.85 -2.45 -27.78
C PHE A 216 -3.33 -3.59 -26.86
N GLN A 217 -2.96 -4.83 -27.17
CA GLN A 217 -3.33 -6.00 -26.36
C GLN A 217 -2.75 -5.90 -24.94
N GLN A 218 -1.50 -5.47 -24.80
CA GLN A 218 -0.89 -5.24 -23.48
C GLN A 218 -1.68 -4.23 -22.65
N ALA A 219 -2.05 -3.10 -23.23
CA ALA A 219 -2.81 -2.09 -22.51
C ALA A 219 -4.24 -2.54 -22.15
N VAL A 220 -4.90 -3.32 -23.01
CA VAL A 220 -6.19 -3.95 -22.70
C VAL A 220 -6.06 -4.88 -21.49
N VAL A 221 -5.01 -5.71 -21.47
CA VAL A 221 -4.73 -6.61 -20.34
C VAL A 221 -4.48 -5.79 -19.07
N HIS A 222 -3.65 -4.75 -19.11
CA HIS A 222 -3.38 -3.90 -17.95
C HIS A 222 -4.65 -3.19 -17.44
N GLN A 223 -5.51 -2.67 -18.32
CA GLN A 223 -6.79 -2.07 -17.89
C GLN A 223 -7.71 -3.11 -17.26
N SER A 224 -7.82 -4.30 -17.88
CA SER A 224 -8.62 -5.40 -17.32
C SER A 224 -8.14 -5.74 -15.92
N LYS A 225 -6.81 -5.87 -15.73
CA LYS A 225 -6.24 -6.21 -14.42
C LYS A 225 -6.37 -5.10 -13.38
N SER A 226 -6.28 -3.84 -13.79
CA SER A 226 -6.64 -2.72 -12.91
C SER A 226 -8.11 -2.81 -12.47
N THR A 227 -9.01 -3.16 -13.38
CA THR A 227 -10.44 -3.33 -13.07
C THR A 227 -10.67 -4.52 -12.13
N ASP A 228 -10.01 -5.66 -12.39
CA ASP A 228 -10.04 -6.85 -11.53
C ASP A 228 -9.56 -6.52 -10.12
N MET A 229 -8.50 -5.71 -9.99
CA MET A 229 -7.99 -5.26 -8.69
C MET A 229 -9.02 -4.43 -7.91
N PHE A 230 -9.65 -3.44 -8.56
CA PHE A 230 -10.72 -2.66 -7.93
C PHE A 230 -11.89 -3.55 -7.49
N GLN A 231 -12.30 -4.49 -8.34
CA GLN A 231 -13.31 -5.47 -7.98
C GLN A 231 -12.86 -6.35 -6.80
N GLY A 232 -11.58 -6.71 -6.73
CA GLY A 232 -11.00 -7.43 -5.60
C GLY A 232 -11.18 -6.70 -4.28
N PHE A 233 -10.92 -5.39 -4.25
CA PHE A 233 -11.16 -4.56 -3.08
C PHE A 233 -12.66 -4.41 -2.75
N GLU A 234 -13.53 -4.25 -3.75
CA GLU A 234 -14.97 -4.22 -3.50
C GLU A 234 -15.51 -5.54 -2.92
N GLU A 235 -15.03 -6.68 -3.41
CA GLU A 235 -15.41 -8.00 -2.87
C GLU A 235 -14.86 -8.21 -1.45
N PHE A 236 -13.69 -7.63 -1.14
CA PHE A 236 -13.17 -7.60 0.22
C PHE A 236 -14.11 -6.85 1.17
N GLU A 237 -14.57 -5.65 0.79
CA GLU A 237 -15.51 -4.85 1.59
C GLU A 237 -16.86 -5.54 1.78
N LYS A 238 -17.30 -6.32 0.78
CA LYS A 238 -18.52 -7.14 0.83
C LYS A 238 -18.35 -8.45 1.61
N GLU A 239 -17.20 -8.66 2.26
CA GLU A 239 -16.82 -9.88 2.99
C GLU A 239 -16.76 -11.16 2.12
N ASN A 240 -16.65 -11.02 0.80
CA ASN A 240 -16.48 -12.13 -0.14
C ASN A 240 -14.99 -12.45 -0.34
N HIS A 241 -14.35 -12.94 0.72
CA HIS A 241 -12.90 -13.11 0.80
C HIS A 241 -12.33 -14.11 -0.22
N VAL A 242 -13.10 -15.14 -0.62
CA VAL A 242 -12.65 -16.12 -1.64
C VAL A 242 -12.46 -15.43 -2.99
N LYS A 243 -13.44 -14.63 -3.41
CA LYS A 243 -13.39 -13.91 -4.68
C LYS A 243 -12.36 -12.77 -4.63
N ALA A 244 -12.28 -12.07 -3.50
CA ALA A 244 -11.27 -11.04 -3.27
C ALA A 244 -9.84 -11.58 -3.47
N ILE A 245 -9.51 -12.73 -2.85
CA ILE A 245 -8.19 -13.36 -3.01
C ILE A 245 -7.93 -13.75 -4.46
N SER A 246 -8.90 -14.37 -5.14
CA SER A 246 -8.74 -14.78 -6.54
C SER A 246 -8.37 -13.59 -7.42
N LEU A 247 -9.06 -12.46 -7.26
CA LEU A 247 -8.81 -11.25 -8.05
C LEU A 247 -7.49 -10.58 -7.67
N LEU A 248 -7.20 -10.45 -6.37
CA LEU A 248 -6.00 -9.75 -5.90
C LEU A 248 -4.71 -10.54 -6.18
N ASN A 249 -4.71 -11.87 -6.07
CA ASN A 249 -3.54 -12.70 -6.39
C ASN A 249 -3.13 -12.59 -7.86
N GLU A 250 -4.10 -12.59 -8.77
CA GLU A 250 -3.82 -12.39 -10.20
C GLU A 250 -3.19 -11.02 -10.46
N CYS A 251 -3.58 -10.01 -9.67
CA CYS A 251 -3.07 -8.66 -9.80
C CYS A 251 -1.67 -8.48 -9.19
N MET A 252 -1.32 -9.22 -8.14
CA MET A 252 -0.01 -9.18 -7.49
C MET A 252 1.14 -9.47 -8.46
N PHE A 253 0.94 -10.38 -9.41
CA PHE A 253 1.93 -10.66 -10.46
C PHE A 253 2.32 -9.38 -11.23
N PHE A 254 1.34 -8.58 -11.64
CA PHE A 254 1.57 -7.34 -12.38
C PHE A 254 2.21 -6.25 -11.53
N VAL A 255 1.89 -6.22 -10.22
CA VAL A 255 2.55 -5.30 -9.28
C VAL A 255 4.02 -5.67 -9.11
N HIS A 256 4.35 -6.96 -9.00
CA HIS A 256 5.74 -7.43 -8.94
C HIS A 256 6.51 -7.18 -10.24
N GLU A 257 5.89 -7.41 -11.39
CA GLU A 257 6.48 -7.09 -12.69
C GLU A 257 6.76 -5.58 -12.79
N ALA A 258 5.80 -4.75 -12.38
CA ALA A 258 5.96 -3.31 -12.35
C ALA A 258 7.11 -2.88 -11.42
N ASN A 259 7.28 -3.53 -10.27
CA ASN A 259 8.38 -3.28 -9.33
C ASN A 259 9.77 -3.66 -9.87
N SER A 260 9.84 -4.53 -10.88
CA SER A 260 11.09 -4.96 -11.50
C SER A 260 11.66 -3.94 -12.49
N GLY A 261 10.85 -2.96 -12.92
CA GLY A 261 11.25 -1.94 -13.89
C GLY A 261 11.86 -0.68 -13.26
N ASN A 262 12.79 -0.04 -13.97
CA ASN A 262 13.29 1.28 -13.61
C ASN A 262 12.15 2.31 -13.66
N ALA A 263 11.82 2.89 -12.52
CA ALA A 263 10.80 3.92 -12.38
C ALA A 263 11.40 5.19 -11.78
N ASP A 264 10.77 6.33 -12.03
CA ASP A 264 11.06 7.52 -11.25
C ASP A 264 10.62 7.33 -9.79
N ARG A 265 11.11 8.20 -8.90
CA ARG A 265 10.86 8.09 -7.46
C ARG A 265 9.37 8.06 -7.12
N GLN A 266 8.58 8.93 -7.74
CA GLN A 266 7.15 9.04 -7.45
C GLN A 266 6.38 7.78 -7.88
N THR A 267 6.76 7.20 -9.01
CA THR A 267 6.15 5.96 -9.50
C THR A 267 6.59 4.77 -8.64
N ALA A 268 7.83 4.74 -8.15
CA ALA A 268 8.30 3.71 -7.23
C ALA A 268 7.51 3.72 -5.91
N GLU A 269 7.33 4.91 -5.30
CA GLU A 269 6.55 5.07 -4.06
C GLU A 269 5.11 4.57 -4.22
N LYS A 270 4.44 4.90 -5.33
CA LYS A 270 3.06 4.42 -5.61
C LYS A 270 2.98 2.91 -5.81
N LYS A 271 3.99 2.29 -6.43
CA LYS A 271 4.02 0.84 -6.62
C LYS A 271 4.20 0.10 -5.30
N GLU A 272 5.05 0.63 -4.42
CA GLU A 272 5.25 0.09 -3.07
C GLU A 272 3.95 0.18 -2.26
N GLU A 273 3.30 1.35 -2.24
CA GLU A 273 2.01 1.54 -1.58
C GLU A 273 0.95 0.53 -2.06
N LEU A 274 0.83 0.35 -3.39
CA LEU A 274 -0.11 -0.60 -3.96
C LEU A 274 0.21 -2.05 -3.58
N SER A 275 1.51 -2.40 -3.59
CA SER A 275 1.97 -3.74 -3.20
C SER A 275 1.66 -4.03 -1.73
N SER A 276 1.93 -3.07 -0.84
CA SER A 276 1.63 -3.19 0.59
C SER A 276 0.12 -3.32 0.85
N LEU A 277 -0.69 -2.54 0.13
CA LEU A 277 -2.15 -2.59 0.26
C LEU A 277 -2.70 -3.95 -0.19
N CYS A 278 -2.32 -4.43 -1.38
CA CYS A 278 -2.75 -5.75 -1.85
C CYS A 278 -2.33 -6.88 -0.90
N PHE A 279 -1.09 -6.83 -0.40
CA PHE A 279 -0.60 -7.81 0.57
C PHE A 279 -1.44 -7.83 1.84
N LEU A 280 -1.74 -6.65 2.41
CA LEU A 280 -2.59 -6.51 3.60
C LEU A 280 -3.97 -7.15 3.40
N HIS A 281 -4.65 -6.83 2.31
CA HIS A 281 -5.99 -7.37 2.03
C HIS A 281 -5.98 -8.88 1.77
N LEU A 282 -4.93 -9.41 1.16
CA LEU A 282 -4.73 -10.85 0.97
C LEU A 282 -4.56 -11.55 2.33
N CYS A 283 -3.67 -11.05 3.18
CA CYS A 283 -3.43 -11.61 4.51
C CYS A 283 -4.72 -11.64 5.36
N ILE A 284 -5.47 -10.54 5.39
CA ILE A 284 -6.73 -10.46 6.15
C ILE A 284 -7.77 -11.42 5.57
N SER A 285 -7.94 -11.44 4.25
CA SER A 285 -8.89 -12.34 3.59
C SER A 285 -8.57 -13.81 3.85
N GLU A 286 -7.29 -14.17 3.76
CA GLU A 286 -6.84 -15.54 3.95
C GLU A 286 -7.07 -15.96 5.40
N ALA A 287 -6.71 -15.10 6.36
CA ALA A 287 -6.99 -15.38 7.76
C ALA A 287 -8.48 -15.54 8.07
N ARG A 288 -9.37 -14.73 7.46
CA ARG A 288 -10.82 -14.92 7.63
C ARG A 288 -11.30 -16.25 7.05
N ILE A 289 -10.77 -16.69 5.91
CA ILE A 289 -11.05 -18.02 5.36
C ILE A 289 -10.56 -19.11 6.31
N GLN A 290 -9.33 -18.99 6.83
CA GLN A 290 -8.77 -19.95 7.79
C GLN A 290 -9.61 -20.02 9.07
N CYS A 291 -10.10 -18.88 9.58
CA CYS A 291 -11.04 -18.87 10.70
C CYS A 291 -12.31 -19.66 10.40
N GLY A 292 -12.90 -19.45 9.23
CA GLY A 292 -14.10 -20.19 8.81
C GLY A 292 -13.86 -21.68 8.61
N ILE A 293 -12.65 -22.08 8.18
CA ILE A 293 -12.23 -23.48 8.12
C ILE A 293 -12.10 -24.06 9.53
N ALA A 294 -11.43 -23.34 10.44
CA ALA A 294 -11.25 -23.75 11.84
C ALA A 294 -12.60 -23.90 12.56
N ASP A 295 -13.54 -22.97 12.37
CA ASP A 295 -14.91 -23.05 12.90
C ASP A 295 -15.61 -24.33 12.43
N ARG A 296 -15.50 -24.67 11.14
CA ARG A 296 -16.10 -25.89 10.57
C ARG A 296 -15.43 -27.16 11.09
N GLN A 297 -14.10 -27.19 11.13
CA GLN A 297 -13.32 -28.30 11.66
C GLN A 297 -13.69 -28.57 13.12
N LEU A 298 -13.79 -27.51 13.93
CA LEU A 298 -14.18 -27.61 15.33
C LEU A 298 -15.61 -28.13 15.47
N HIS A 299 -16.55 -27.59 14.69
CA HIS A 299 -17.94 -28.05 14.72
C HIS A 299 -18.04 -29.55 14.37
N GLN A 300 -17.33 -29.99 13.33
CA GLN A 300 -17.30 -31.40 12.94
C GLN A 300 -16.63 -32.28 14.00
N ALA A 301 -15.54 -31.82 14.62
CA ALA A 301 -14.84 -32.58 15.67
C ALA A 301 -15.67 -32.76 16.96
N LEU A 302 -16.55 -31.79 17.26
CA LEU A 302 -17.38 -31.80 18.45
C LEU A 302 -18.73 -32.53 18.26
N LEU A 303 -19.30 -32.49 17.05
CA LEU A 303 -20.69 -32.91 16.79
C LEU A 303 -20.84 -33.92 15.64
N GLY A 304 -19.75 -34.23 14.93
CA GLY A 304 -19.80 -35.09 13.74
C GLY A 304 -19.84 -36.60 14.04
N GLU A 305 -19.40 -37.01 15.22
CA GLU A 305 -19.31 -38.41 15.66
C GLU A 305 -19.90 -38.57 17.07
N GLU A 306 -20.22 -39.81 17.47
CA GLU A 306 -20.75 -40.10 18.82
C GLU A 306 -19.74 -39.74 19.92
N ASP A 307 -18.46 -39.95 19.64
CA ASP A 307 -17.34 -39.56 20.49
C ASP A 307 -16.64 -38.30 19.96
N MET A 308 -16.16 -37.46 20.87
CA MET A 308 -15.42 -36.24 20.52
C MET A 308 -14.07 -36.59 19.87
N ASN A 309 -13.84 -36.08 18.66
CA ASN A 309 -12.60 -36.27 17.93
C ASN A 309 -11.54 -35.24 18.36
N ILE A 310 -10.71 -35.61 19.34
CA ILE A 310 -9.63 -34.75 19.88
C ILE A 310 -8.62 -34.32 18.82
N ASP A 311 -8.28 -35.19 17.86
CA ASP A 311 -7.33 -34.84 16.78
C ASP A 311 -7.89 -33.77 15.85
N GLY A 312 -9.20 -33.82 15.58
CA GLY A 312 -9.93 -32.77 14.86
C GLY A 312 -9.92 -31.43 15.62
N VAL A 313 -10.02 -31.46 16.95
CA VAL A 313 -9.91 -30.26 17.80
C VAL A 313 -8.51 -29.63 17.68
N TRP A 314 -7.45 -30.42 17.74
CA TRP A 314 -6.08 -29.91 17.56
C TRP A 314 -5.83 -29.38 16.15
N THR A 315 -6.43 -30.00 15.13
CA THR A 315 -6.39 -29.48 13.76
C THR A 315 -7.02 -28.08 13.70
N ALA A 316 -8.17 -27.86 14.35
CA ALA A 316 -8.78 -26.54 14.43
C ALA A 316 -7.91 -25.51 15.18
N VAL A 317 -7.25 -25.93 16.27
CA VAL A 317 -6.27 -25.09 17.00
C VAL A 317 -5.15 -24.61 16.06
N ASP A 318 -4.57 -25.52 15.27
CA ASP A 318 -3.47 -25.18 14.37
C ASP A 318 -3.95 -24.26 13.23
N THR A 319 -5.14 -24.49 12.70
CA THR A 319 -5.76 -23.59 11.71
C THR A 319 -5.98 -22.18 12.28
N TYR A 320 -6.45 -22.04 13.53
CA TYR A 320 -6.57 -20.73 14.18
C TYR A 320 -5.22 -20.04 14.39
N ARG A 321 -4.19 -20.79 14.80
CA ARG A 321 -2.83 -20.24 14.95
C ARG A 321 -2.25 -19.79 13.62
N HIS A 322 -2.53 -20.52 12.55
CA HIS A 322 -2.16 -20.11 11.21
C HIS A 322 -2.87 -18.79 10.82
N ALA A 323 -4.17 -18.66 11.10
CA ALA A 323 -4.90 -17.41 10.90
C ALA A 323 -4.26 -16.23 11.66
N ILE A 324 -3.90 -16.41 12.94
CA ILE A 324 -3.19 -15.38 13.74
C ILE A 324 -1.85 -15.00 13.08
N THR A 325 -1.09 -15.98 12.59
CA THR A 325 0.21 -15.71 11.94
C THR A 325 0.07 -14.83 10.71
N LEU A 326 -1.01 -14.98 9.94
CA LEU A 326 -1.27 -14.19 8.74
C LEU A 326 -1.62 -12.72 9.05
N ILE A 327 -2.31 -12.45 10.17
CA ILE A 327 -2.84 -11.11 10.52
C ILE A 327 -2.04 -10.39 11.60
N LYS A 328 -1.01 -11.04 12.12
CA LYS A 328 -0.20 -10.50 13.21
C LYS A 328 0.32 -9.11 12.83
N ASP A 329 0.05 -8.14 13.71
CA ASP A 329 0.42 -6.72 13.53
C ASP A 329 -0.25 -6.02 12.32
N GLN A 330 -1.16 -6.71 11.61
CA GLN A 330 -1.89 -6.19 10.44
C GLN A 330 -3.36 -5.89 10.76
N ASP A 331 -4.05 -6.80 11.46
CA ASP A 331 -5.44 -6.65 11.88
C ASP A 331 -5.62 -7.09 13.34
N LEU A 332 -5.42 -6.12 14.26
CA LEU A 332 -5.48 -6.34 15.70
C LEU A 332 -6.87 -6.78 16.18
N GLU A 333 -7.94 -6.37 15.50
CA GLU A 333 -9.31 -6.76 15.85
C GLU A 333 -9.54 -8.22 15.52
N LEU A 334 -9.22 -8.64 14.30
CA LEU A 334 -9.36 -10.03 13.91
C LEU A 334 -8.45 -10.93 14.74
N GLU A 335 -7.23 -10.48 15.07
CA GLU A 335 -6.32 -11.20 15.96
C GLU A 335 -6.94 -11.41 17.35
N ALA A 336 -7.53 -10.36 17.94
CA ALA A 336 -8.22 -10.46 19.23
C ALA A 336 -9.45 -11.38 19.17
N ILE A 337 -10.20 -11.37 18.07
CA ILE A 337 -11.34 -12.27 17.85
C ILE A 337 -10.87 -13.73 17.83
N VAL A 338 -9.82 -14.04 17.06
CA VAL A 338 -9.30 -15.41 16.94
C VAL A 338 -8.69 -15.89 18.25
N LEU A 339 -7.96 -15.04 18.96
CA LEU A 339 -7.44 -15.36 20.29
C LEU A 339 -8.55 -15.63 21.30
N THR A 340 -9.66 -14.90 21.23
CA THR A 340 -10.83 -15.15 22.08
C THR A 340 -11.44 -16.52 21.80
N LYS A 341 -11.61 -16.89 20.52
CA LYS A 341 -12.09 -18.23 20.13
C LYS A 341 -11.14 -19.34 20.58
N LEU A 342 -9.83 -19.12 20.41
CA LEU A 342 -8.79 -20.06 20.82
C LEU A 342 -8.76 -20.23 22.34
N GLY A 343 -8.95 -19.13 23.08
CA GLY A 343 -9.06 -19.15 24.53
C GLY A 343 -10.24 -19.99 25.01
N GLN A 344 -11.40 -19.82 24.36
CA GLN A 344 -12.59 -20.62 24.63
C GLN A 344 -12.35 -22.10 24.34
N LEU A 345 -11.69 -22.42 23.23
CA LEU A 345 -11.37 -23.78 22.86
C LEU A 345 -10.47 -24.47 23.90
N TYR A 346 -9.42 -23.79 24.35
CA TYR A 346 -8.54 -24.31 25.40
C TYR A 346 -9.26 -24.52 26.73
N GLU A 347 -10.09 -23.57 27.14
CA GLU A 347 -10.81 -23.62 28.42
C GLU A 347 -11.93 -24.67 28.41
N ASP A 348 -12.86 -24.57 27.45
CA ASP A 348 -14.13 -25.30 27.47
C ASP A 348 -13.97 -26.73 26.94
N VAL A 349 -13.15 -26.95 25.91
CA VAL A 349 -13.01 -28.25 25.24
C VAL A 349 -11.81 -29.02 25.75
N LEU A 350 -10.61 -28.43 25.67
CA LEU A 350 -9.35 -29.11 26.03
C LEU A 350 -9.08 -29.14 27.54
N LYS A 351 -9.89 -28.43 28.34
CA LYS A 351 -9.74 -28.34 29.81
C LYS A 351 -8.35 -27.84 30.25
N MET A 352 -7.80 -26.89 29.50
CA MET A 352 -6.52 -26.22 29.74
C MET A 352 -6.74 -24.73 30.08
N PRO A 353 -7.34 -24.41 31.24
CA PRO A 353 -7.79 -23.05 31.57
C PRO A 353 -6.65 -22.03 31.63
N GLU A 354 -5.44 -22.43 32.04
CA GLU A 354 -4.28 -21.53 32.08
C GLU A 354 -3.86 -21.04 30.70
N ILE A 355 -3.92 -21.92 29.69
CA ILE A 355 -3.61 -21.56 28.30
C ILE A 355 -4.71 -20.65 27.77
N GLY A 356 -5.98 -20.98 28.03
CA GLY A 356 -7.12 -20.17 27.65
C GLY A 356 -7.04 -18.74 28.22
N LEU A 357 -6.70 -18.62 29.50
CA LEU A 357 -6.50 -17.34 30.17
C LEU A 357 -5.39 -16.50 29.53
N ARG A 358 -4.29 -17.10 29.09
CA ARG A 358 -3.24 -16.38 28.35
C ARG A 358 -3.77 -15.80 27.04
N CYS A 359 -4.52 -16.59 26.27
CA CYS A 359 -5.14 -16.12 25.03
C CYS A 359 -6.08 -14.93 25.28
N TYR A 360 -6.93 -15.01 26.31
CA TYR A 360 -7.84 -13.90 26.67
C TYR A 360 -7.09 -12.64 27.10
N ARG A 361 -6.02 -12.77 27.89
CA ARG A 361 -5.19 -11.61 28.29
C ARG A 361 -4.56 -10.93 27.07
N THR A 362 -3.97 -11.70 26.17
CA THR A 362 -3.41 -11.16 24.92
C THR A 362 -4.49 -10.48 24.07
N ALA A 363 -5.68 -11.09 23.94
CA ALA A 363 -6.80 -10.46 23.23
C ALA A 363 -7.22 -9.12 23.87
N LEU A 364 -7.21 -9.03 25.21
CA LEU A 364 -7.53 -7.79 25.92
C LEU A 364 -6.45 -6.71 25.73
N ASP A 365 -5.16 -7.10 25.72
CA ASP A 365 -4.05 -6.18 25.47
C ASP A 365 -4.13 -5.57 24.05
N LEU A 366 -4.50 -6.39 23.06
CA LEU A 366 -4.77 -5.91 21.70
C LEU A 366 -5.95 -4.93 21.66
N VAL A 367 -7.03 -5.21 22.40
CA VAL A 367 -8.17 -4.28 22.52
C VAL A 367 -7.73 -2.94 23.10
N PHE A 368 -6.92 -2.92 24.16
CA PHE A 368 -6.42 -1.68 24.74
C PHE A 368 -5.52 -0.91 23.77
N SER A 369 -4.76 -1.62 22.94
CA SER A 369 -3.91 -1.02 21.90
C SER A 369 -4.71 -0.32 20.80
N MET A 370 -6.01 -0.64 20.65
CA MET A 370 -6.91 -0.02 19.65
C MET A 370 -7.71 1.20 20.19
N HIS A 371 -7.39 1.73 21.37
CA HIS A 371 -8.05 2.93 21.91
C HIS A 371 -7.88 4.13 20.94
N PRO A 372 -8.94 4.93 20.64
CA PRO A 372 -10.21 5.08 21.35
C PRO A 372 -11.37 4.20 20.87
N ARG A 373 -11.12 3.19 20.02
CA ARG A 373 -12.19 2.31 19.54
C ARG A 373 -12.83 1.55 20.71
N VAL A 374 -14.17 1.45 20.68
CA VAL A 374 -14.97 0.80 21.73
C VAL A 374 -15.66 -0.44 21.16
N PHE A 375 -15.58 -1.56 21.88
CA PHE A 375 -16.10 -2.87 21.45
C PHE A 375 -17.27 -3.37 22.32
N ASP A 376 -17.84 -2.53 23.19
CA ASP A 376 -18.85 -2.92 24.18
C ASP A 376 -20.12 -3.56 23.58
N SER A 377 -20.43 -3.29 22.30
CA SER A 377 -21.55 -3.90 21.58
C SER A 377 -21.21 -5.28 20.98
N CYS A 378 -19.93 -5.56 20.73
CA CYS A 378 -19.45 -6.76 20.05
C CYS A 378 -19.60 -8.01 20.94
N SER A 379 -20.20 -9.07 20.40
CA SER A 379 -20.45 -10.32 21.15
C SER A 379 -19.16 -10.99 21.63
N TRP A 380 -18.14 -11.04 20.77
CA TRP A 380 -16.83 -11.62 21.11
C TRP A 380 -16.17 -10.89 22.27
N TYR A 381 -16.30 -9.55 22.33
CA TYR A 381 -15.69 -8.76 23.38
C TYR A 381 -16.44 -8.88 24.72
N LYS A 382 -17.77 -8.96 24.67
CA LYS A 382 -18.59 -9.30 25.85
C LYS A 382 -18.19 -10.66 26.42
N HIS A 383 -18.01 -11.65 25.53
CA HIS A 383 -17.55 -12.99 25.92
C HIS A 383 -16.18 -12.94 26.59
N LEU A 384 -15.21 -12.24 25.97
CA LEU A 384 -13.87 -12.04 26.52
C LEU A 384 -13.91 -11.45 27.93
N ARG A 385 -14.66 -10.35 28.14
CA ARG A 385 -14.81 -9.71 29.45
C ARG A 385 -15.42 -10.65 30.48
N GLN A 386 -16.48 -11.37 30.10
CA GLN A 386 -17.15 -12.32 30.99
C GLN A 386 -16.19 -13.42 31.45
N ARG A 387 -15.41 -14.00 30.53
CA ARG A 387 -14.46 -15.06 30.87
C ARG A 387 -13.37 -14.57 31.81
N LEU A 388 -12.77 -13.42 31.53
CA LEU A 388 -11.76 -12.82 32.41
C LEU A 388 -12.30 -12.53 33.81
N HIS A 389 -13.54 -12.05 33.91
CA HIS A 389 -14.21 -11.85 35.21
C HIS A 389 -14.39 -13.17 35.96
N SER A 390 -14.88 -14.21 35.30
CA SER A 390 -15.04 -15.53 35.93
C SER A 390 -13.72 -16.16 36.38
N PHE A 391 -12.61 -15.89 35.68
CA PHE A 391 -11.29 -16.30 36.16
C PHE A 391 -10.88 -15.55 37.43
N GLN A 392 -11.16 -14.26 37.50
CA GLN A 392 -10.87 -13.46 38.69
C GLN A 392 -11.69 -13.94 39.90
N GLU A 393 -13.00 -14.16 39.73
CA GLU A 393 -13.87 -14.69 40.79
C GLU A 393 -13.41 -16.06 41.32
N LYS A 394 -12.95 -16.94 40.42
CA LYS A 394 -12.40 -18.26 40.83
C LYS A 394 -11.16 -18.11 41.70
N VAL A 395 -10.24 -17.21 41.33
CA VAL A 395 -9.02 -16.96 42.11
C VAL A 395 -9.38 -16.40 43.49
N GLU A 396 -10.30 -15.44 43.55
CA GLU A 396 -10.78 -14.86 44.81
C GLU A 396 -11.41 -15.93 45.71
N LEU A 397 -12.27 -16.79 45.16
CA LEU A 397 -12.90 -17.89 45.89
C LEU A 397 -11.88 -18.93 46.40
N GLU A 398 -10.87 -19.27 45.60
CA GLU A 398 -9.80 -20.18 46.01
C GLU A 398 -8.97 -19.60 47.14
N GLU A 399 -8.66 -18.29 47.11
CA GLU A 399 -7.98 -17.60 48.20
C GLU A 399 -8.83 -17.57 49.48
N GLU A 400 -10.14 -17.33 49.36
CA GLU A 400 -11.06 -17.39 50.50
C GLU A 400 -11.14 -18.79 51.10
N CYS A 401 -11.22 -19.83 50.26
CA CYS A 401 -11.20 -21.22 50.70
C CYS A 401 -9.91 -21.57 51.43
N LYS A 402 -8.75 -21.16 50.90
CA LYS A 402 -7.45 -21.35 51.55
C LYS A 402 -7.38 -20.64 52.90
N LYS A 403 -7.80 -19.37 52.96
CA LYS A 403 -7.88 -18.60 54.21
C LYS A 403 -8.80 -19.28 55.22
N ALA A 404 -9.95 -19.80 54.78
CA ALA A 404 -10.89 -20.51 55.66
C ALA A 404 -10.29 -21.82 56.19
N GLN A 405 -9.63 -22.61 55.33
CA GLN A 405 -8.93 -23.84 55.72
C GLN A 405 -7.80 -23.57 56.72
N GLU A 406 -7.01 -22.51 56.53
CA GLU A 406 -5.97 -22.09 57.46
C GLU A 406 -6.52 -21.65 58.82
N LYS A 407 -7.71 -21.03 58.85
CA LYS A 407 -8.38 -20.58 60.09
C LYS A 407 -9.06 -21.72 60.84
N ALA A 408 -9.56 -22.74 60.13
CA ALA A 408 -10.34 -23.85 60.68
C ALA A 408 -9.74 -24.53 61.94
N PRO A 409 -8.44 -24.89 62.00
CA PRO A 409 -7.89 -25.53 63.20
C PRO A 409 -7.91 -24.60 64.42
N TRP A 410 -7.64 -23.30 64.21
CA TRP A 410 -7.66 -22.31 65.29
C TRP A 410 -9.07 -22.03 65.79
N LEU A 411 -10.05 -21.99 64.90
CA LEU A 411 -11.46 -21.85 65.28
C LEU A 411 -11.94 -23.02 66.14
N LYS A 412 -11.50 -24.25 65.83
CA LYS A 412 -11.80 -25.43 66.65
C LYS A 412 -11.16 -25.36 68.03
N GLU A 413 -9.91 -24.90 68.12
CA GLU A 413 -9.25 -24.71 69.41
C GLU A 413 -9.87 -23.61 70.28
N LEU A 414 -10.41 -22.57 69.63
CA LEU A 414 -11.01 -21.39 70.28
C LEU A 414 -12.52 -21.54 70.52
N GLU A 415 -13.11 -22.70 70.24
CA GLU A 415 -14.56 -22.90 70.24
C GLU A 415 -15.21 -22.47 71.56
N LYS A 416 -14.60 -22.81 72.70
CA LYS A 416 -15.12 -22.44 74.03
C LYS A 416 -15.02 -20.94 74.30
N GLU A 417 -13.90 -20.33 73.93
CA GLU A 417 -13.69 -18.88 74.03
C GLU A 417 -14.68 -18.11 73.16
N LEU A 418 -14.90 -18.57 71.92
CA LEU A 418 -15.81 -17.95 70.97
C LEU A 418 -17.28 -18.12 71.39
N GLU A 419 -17.66 -19.25 71.97
CA GLU A 419 -19.00 -19.46 72.51
C GLU A 419 -19.30 -18.52 73.68
N SER A 420 -18.32 -18.30 74.56
CA SER A 420 -18.43 -17.32 75.65
C SER A 420 -18.59 -15.89 75.09
N LEU A 421 -17.82 -15.53 74.07
CA LEU A 421 -17.92 -14.23 73.40
C LEU A 421 -19.28 -14.04 72.71
N LYS A 422 -19.78 -15.06 72.00
CA LYS A 422 -21.11 -15.02 71.36
C LYS A 422 -22.23 -14.79 72.37
N LYS A 423 -22.25 -15.53 73.48
CA LYS A 423 -23.23 -15.33 74.56
C LYS A 423 -23.18 -13.92 75.16
N SER A 424 -21.97 -13.38 75.34
CA SER A 424 -21.79 -12.01 75.82
C SER A 424 -22.29 -10.96 74.80
N SER A 425 -22.10 -11.24 73.50
CA SER A 425 -22.58 -10.42 72.39
C SER A 425 -24.12 -10.40 72.34
N GLU A 426 -24.78 -11.54 72.54
CA GLU A 426 -26.24 -11.62 72.56
C GLU A 426 -26.88 -10.83 73.70
N THR A 427 -26.19 -10.77 74.85
CA THR A 427 -26.69 -10.05 76.03
C THR A 427 -26.72 -8.54 75.81
N SER A 428 -25.57 -7.92 75.56
CA SER A 428 -25.46 -6.49 75.27
C SER A 428 -24.07 -6.13 74.75
N TRP A 429 -23.94 -4.99 74.06
CA TRP A 429 -22.64 -4.49 73.62
C TRP A 429 -21.73 -4.13 74.80
N GLN A 430 -22.29 -3.67 75.94
CA GLN A 430 -21.51 -3.41 77.16
C GLN A 430 -20.94 -4.71 77.72
N GLN A 431 -21.74 -5.77 77.74
CA GLN A 431 -21.32 -7.06 78.25
C GLN A 431 -20.27 -7.70 77.34
N LEU A 432 -20.40 -7.55 76.02
CA LEU A 432 -19.38 -7.95 75.05
C LEU A 432 -18.06 -7.25 75.34
N LEU A 433 -18.04 -5.91 75.47
CA LEU A 433 -16.82 -5.15 75.76
C LEU A 433 -16.18 -5.59 77.09
N LYS A 434 -16.98 -5.71 78.16
CA LYS A 434 -16.46 -6.18 79.46
C LYS A 434 -15.84 -7.57 79.33
N THR A 435 -16.51 -8.48 78.64
CA THR A 435 -16.04 -9.87 78.44
C THR A 435 -14.75 -9.91 77.61
N CYS A 436 -14.67 -9.13 76.52
CA CYS A 436 -13.46 -9.04 75.70
C CYS A 436 -12.25 -8.58 76.53
N TYR A 437 -12.35 -7.47 77.27
CA TYR A 437 -11.20 -6.94 78.00
C TYR A 437 -10.85 -7.74 79.27
N ALA A 438 -11.82 -8.40 79.89
CA ALA A 438 -11.58 -9.22 81.07
C ALA A 438 -10.96 -10.57 80.71
N SER A 439 -11.54 -11.28 79.75
CA SER A 439 -11.13 -12.63 79.38
C SER A 439 -10.01 -12.64 78.34
N PHE A 440 -9.96 -11.63 77.47
CA PHE A 440 -9.04 -11.54 76.34
C PHE A 440 -8.42 -10.14 76.23
N PRO A 441 -7.69 -9.64 77.25
CA PRO A 441 -7.14 -8.30 77.22
C PRO A 441 -6.21 -8.09 76.01
N PRO A 442 -6.28 -6.93 75.31
CA PRO A 442 -5.36 -6.63 74.22
C PRO A 442 -3.91 -6.70 74.70
N LYS A 443 -3.00 -7.19 73.85
CA LYS A 443 -1.60 -7.40 74.25
C LYS A 443 -0.79 -6.10 74.41
N ASN A 444 -1.25 -5.01 73.82
CA ASN A 444 -0.66 -3.69 74.03
C ASN A 444 -1.11 -3.13 75.40
N PRO A 445 -0.20 -2.86 76.36
CA PRO A 445 -0.56 -2.40 77.70
C PRO A 445 -1.33 -1.07 77.76
N LYS A 446 -1.24 -0.26 76.70
CA LYS A 446 -1.95 1.02 76.57
C LYS A 446 -3.42 0.84 76.16
N HIS A 447 -3.78 -0.32 75.60
CA HIS A 447 -5.13 -0.61 75.15
C HIS A 447 -5.96 -1.13 76.32
N ARG A 448 -6.65 -0.22 77.02
CA ARG A 448 -7.53 -0.56 78.15
C ARG A 448 -8.96 -0.10 77.86
N LEU A 449 -9.92 -0.77 78.50
CA LEU A 449 -11.31 -0.33 78.48
C LEU A 449 -11.41 1.03 79.20
N THR A 450 -12.26 1.93 78.70
CA THR A 450 -12.50 3.23 79.35
C THR A 450 -12.98 3.03 80.79
N THR A 451 -12.54 3.91 81.68
CA THR A 451 -12.99 3.97 83.08
C THR A 451 -14.32 4.70 83.23
N GLU A 452 -14.79 5.37 82.17
CA GLU A 452 -16.10 6.01 82.14
C GLU A 452 -17.22 4.95 82.12
N PRO A 453 -18.38 5.24 82.74
CA PRO A 453 -19.52 4.34 82.68
C PRO A 453 -19.98 4.15 81.24
N LEU A 454 -20.14 2.89 80.81
CA LEU A 454 -20.61 2.53 79.46
C LEU A 454 -22.11 2.84 79.34
N THR A 455 -22.44 4.01 78.80
CA THR A 455 -23.81 4.50 78.56
C THR A 455 -24.15 4.43 77.07
N ALA A 456 -25.42 4.65 76.72
CA ALA A 456 -25.83 4.71 75.32
C ALA A 456 -25.08 5.82 74.55
N ASP A 457 -24.82 6.96 75.20
CA ASP A 457 -24.21 8.15 74.58
C ASP A 457 -22.75 7.96 74.19
N ASN A 458 -21.99 7.14 74.94
CA ASN A 458 -20.57 6.86 74.66
C ASN A 458 -20.32 5.49 74.01
N GLY A 459 -21.35 4.67 73.82
CA GLY A 459 -21.21 3.29 73.33
C GLY A 459 -20.58 3.17 71.95
N LYS A 460 -20.96 4.05 71.02
CA LYS A 460 -20.38 4.10 69.67
C LYS A 460 -18.87 4.37 69.69
N GLY A 461 -18.43 5.32 70.53
CA GLY A 461 -17.02 5.65 70.71
C GLY A 461 -16.22 4.52 71.37
N ALA A 462 -16.80 3.88 72.39
CA ALA A 462 -16.20 2.75 73.09
C ALA A 462 -15.99 1.54 72.16
N LEU A 463 -17.00 1.19 71.35
CA LEU A 463 -16.91 0.10 70.37
C LEU A 463 -15.87 0.39 69.28
N ARG A 464 -15.85 1.61 68.72
CA ARG A 464 -14.84 2.02 67.73
C ARG A 464 -13.42 1.88 68.28
N THR A 465 -13.21 2.30 69.53
CA THR A 465 -11.91 2.20 70.20
C THR A 465 -11.50 0.73 70.39
N ALA A 466 -12.44 -0.11 70.82
CA ALA A 466 -12.19 -1.55 70.97
C ALA A 466 -11.85 -2.23 69.64
N ILE A 467 -12.54 -1.92 68.54
CA ILE A 467 -12.23 -2.42 67.19
C ILE A 467 -10.77 -2.12 66.82
N VAL A 468 -10.29 -0.90 67.11
CA VAL A 468 -8.89 -0.53 66.86
C VAL A 468 -7.93 -1.32 67.75
N HIS A 469 -8.29 -1.55 69.01
CA HIS A 469 -7.45 -2.30 69.95
C HIS A 469 -7.29 -3.77 69.54
N TYR A 470 -8.35 -4.39 69.01
CA TYR A 470 -8.39 -5.79 68.59
C TYR A 470 -8.18 -6.00 67.09
N HIS A 471 -7.81 -4.97 66.32
CA HIS A 471 -7.61 -5.13 64.88
C HIS A 471 -6.52 -6.18 64.58
N PRO A 472 -6.80 -7.18 63.72
CA PRO A 472 -5.90 -8.32 63.52
C PRO A 472 -4.51 -7.92 63.00
N ASP A 473 -4.41 -6.92 62.12
CA ASP A 473 -3.11 -6.42 61.64
C ASP A 473 -2.22 -5.89 62.77
N LYS A 474 -2.80 -5.23 63.77
CA LYS A 474 -2.08 -4.67 64.93
C LYS A 474 -1.74 -5.72 65.99
N GLN A 475 -2.36 -6.89 65.90
CA GLN A 475 -2.19 -8.00 66.84
C GLN A 475 -1.46 -9.20 66.22
N SER A 476 -1.06 -9.10 64.94
CA SER A 476 -0.43 -10.15 64.13
C SER A 476 0.88 -10.68 64.73
N THR A 477 1.60 -9.87 65.51
CA THR A 477 2.87 -10.25 66.16
C THR A 477 2.71 -11.23 67.34
N HIS A 478 1.49 -11.53 67.77
CA HIS A 478 1.21 -12.33 68.97
C HIS A 478 0.74 -13.77 68.66
N GLY A 479 1.04 -14.25 67.45
CA GLY A 479 0.77 -15.62 67.02
C GLY A 479 -0.60 -15.78 66.34
N ARG A 480 -0.69 -16.79 65.47
CA ARG A 480 -1.85 -16.99 64.58
C ARG A 480 -3.16 -17.23 65.35
N LYS A 481 -3.11 -18.01 66.44
CA LYS A 481 -4.27 -18.25 67.33
C LYS A 481 -4.85 -16.95 67.88
N TRP A 482 -4.00 -16.05 68.38
CA TRP A 482 -4.44 -14.76 68.91
C TRP A 482 -4.98 -13.85 67.82
N GLN A 483 -4.34 -13.86 66.64
CA GLN A 483 -4.81 -13.11 65.48
C GLN A 483 -6.22 -13.56 65.07
N VAL A 484 -6.47 -14.87 64.94
CA VAL A 484 -7.80 -15.42 64.60
C VAL A 484 -8.83 -15.05 65.67
N LEU A 485 -8.49 -15.15 66.96
CA LEU A 485 -9.38 -14.69 68.03
C LEU A 485 -9.71 -13.19 67.92
N CYS A 486 -8.72 -12.37 67.59
CA CYS A 486 -8.89 -10.93 67.38
C CYS A 486 -9.76 -10.61 66.16
N GLU A 487 -9.63 -11.38 65.07
CA GLU A 487 -10.52 -11.31 63.89
C GLU A 487 -11.98 -11.53 64.31
N GLU A 488 -12.26 -12.61 65.04
CA GLU A 488 -13.62 -12.95 65.51
C GLU A 488 -14.17 -11.91 66.51
N ILE A 489 -13.34 -11.43 67.45
CA ILE A 489 -13.72 -10.34 68.37
C ILE A 489 -14.10 -9.09 67.56
N THR A 490 -13.29 -8.74 66.56
CA THR A 490 -13.53 -7.56 65.72
C THR A 490 -14.79 -7.71 64.88
N ILE A 491 -15.11 -8.90 64.37
CA ILE A 491 -16.39 -9.20 63.69
C ILE A 491 -17.58 -8.93 64.61
N LEU A 492 -17.56 -9.45 65.84
CA LEU A 492 -18.63 -9.25 66.82
C LEU A 492 -18.78 -7.77 67.21
N LEU A 493 -17.66 -7.08 67.45
CA LEU A 493 -17.66 -5.65 67.77
C LEU A 493 -18.17 -4.79 66.62
N ASN A 494 -17.79 -5.10 65.38
CA ASN A 494 -18.28 -4.42 64.17
C ASN A 494 -19.79 -4.60 63.98
N SER A 495 -20.30 -5.82 64.21
CA SER A 495 -21.74 -6.09 64.17
C SER A 495 -22.52 -5.22 65.16
N LYS A 496 -22.03 -5.10 66.42
CA LYS A 496 -22.64 -4.21 67.42
C LYS A 496 -22.48 -2.75 67.07
N TYR A 497 -21.33 -2.34 66.56
CA TYR A 497 -21.08 -0.96 66.12
C TYR A 497 -22.03 -0.55 64.98
N ALA A 498 -22.31 -1.45 64.04
CA ALA A 498 -23.25 -1.21 62.95
C ALA A 498 -24.70 -0.99 63.43
N ALA A 499 -25.08 -1.54 64.59
CA ALA A 499 -26.40 -1.34 65.19
C ALA A 499 -26.58 0.05 65.86
N PHE A 500 -25.49 0.84 65.99
CA PHE A 500 -25.51 2.26 66.38
C PHE A 500 -25.56 3.21 65.16
N LYS A 501 -25.95 2.69 63.98
CA LYS A 501 -26.19 3.51 62.80
C LYS A 501 -27.49 4.29 62.91
#